data_AF-A0AA38VFC7-F1
#
_entry.id   AF-A0AA38VFC7-F1
#
_cell.length_a   1.000
_cell.length_b   1.000
_cell.length_c   1.000
_cell.angle_alpha   90.00
_cell.angle_beta   90.00
_cell.angle_gamma   90.00
#
_symmetry.space_group_name_H-M   'P 1'
#
loop_
_entity.id
_entity.type
_entity.pdbx_description
1 polymer ?
#
loop_
_entity_poly.entity_id
_entity_poly.type
_entity_poly.pdbx_seq_one_letter_code
_entity_poly.pdbx_strand_id
1 'polypeptide(L)'
;MPTAENHYGTYNALRAAGTMVAGAPHSAELLFMPVQGTVQSAIEVLSDPGDPDTRTPYYNQVAGTYHPVSTLPISEPKVSSITVHVSELEDWEENWLNVHEEHSEPDAPDGFPDAKWGKLSGSGGGDDDDDDDEPQLLRCCKQDRPRGKNAKLTIKPSKAWDGQDGGFVTVHDYVSALHPWLVRLRGDILGAMGTADGLDEPLENETDLLVNCDALHSLSTSCKRYLQDRI
;
A
#
# COMPACT_ATOMS: atom_id res chain seq x y z
N MET A 1 -26.71 -27.90 -2.62
CA MET A 1 -26.97 -26.83 -3.61
C MET A 1 -25.61 -26.40 -4.14
N PRO A 2 -25.34 -26.41 -5.45
CA PRO A 2 -24.11 -25.82 -5.97
C PRO A 2 -24.18 -24.31 -5.74
N THR A 3 -23.17 -23.74 -5.11
CA THR A 3 -22.99 -22.28 -5.02
C THR A 3 -22.96 -21.73 -6.43
N ALA A 4 -23.85 -20.78 -6.75
CA ALA A 4 -23.83 -20.09 -8.03
C ALA A 4 -22.45 -19.45 -8.21
N GLU A 5 -21.80 -19.68 -9.36
CA GLU A 5 -20.53 -19.04 -9.67
C GLU A 5 -20.75 -17.52 -9.71
N ASN A 6 -19.85 -16.81 -9.04
CA ASN A 6 -19.86 -15.36 -9.02
C ASN A 6 -19.52 -14.83 -10.42
N HIS A 7 -20.43 -14.06 -11.02
CA HIS A 7 -20.22 -13.57 -12.38
C HIS A 7 -19.20 -12.42 -12.46
N TYR A 8 -18.84 -11.79 -11.33
CA TYR A 8 -17.86 -10.70 -11.33
C TYR A 8 -16.44 -11.25 -11.48
N GLY A 9 -15.70 -10.73 -12.45
CA GLY A 9 -14.28 -11.02 -12.62
C GLY A 9 -13.43 -10.45 -11.48
N THR A 10 -12.22 -10.98 -11.30
CA THR A 10 -11.23 -10.37 -10.41
C THR A 10 -10.63 -9.14 -11.07
N TYR A 11 -10.14 -8.18 -10.27
CA TYR A 11 -9.47 -6.97 -10.78
C TYR A 11 -8.36 -7.31 -11.80
N ASN A 12 -7.48 -8.25 -11.44
CA ASN A 12 -6.35 -8.65 -12.28
C ASN A 12 -6.82 -9.35 -13.57
N ALA A 13 -7.87 -10.17 -13.53
CA ALA A 13 -8.40 -10.82 -14.72
C ALA A 13 -8.99 -9.80 -15.70
N LEU A 14 -9.73 -8.80 -15.20
CA LEU A 14 -10.26 -7.73 -16.04
C LEU A 14 -9.15 -6.89 -16.65
N ARG A 15 -8.13 -6.51 -15.86
CA ARG A 15 -6.96 -5.78 -16.36
C ARG A 15 -6.19 -6.57 -17.42
N ALA A 16 -5.97 -7.87 -17.21
CA ALA A 16 -5.32 -8.75 -18.18
C ALA A 16 -6.10 -8.90 -19.48
N ALA A 17 -7.43 -8.80 -19.42
CA ALA A 17 -8.31 -8.77 -20.59
C ALA A 17 -8.39 -7.38 -21.27
N GLY A 18 -7.65 -6.37 -20.78
CA GLY A 18 -7.68 -5.00 -21.30
C GLY A 18 -8.90 -4.18 -20.86
N THR A 19 -9.70 -4.68 -19.92
CA THR A 19 -10.82 -3.94 -19.34
C THR A 19 -10.30 -2.97 -18.29
N MET A 20 -10.55 -1.67 -18.50
CA MET A 20 -10.25 -0.64 -17.53
C MET A 20 -11.14 -0.81 -16.29
N VAL A 21 -10.53 -0.87 -15.11
CA VAL A 21 -11.22 -0.90 -13.82
C VAL A 21 -10.82 0.34 -13.04
N ALA A 22 -11.76 1.25 -12.86
CA ALA A 22 -11.58 2.51 -12.14
C ALA A 22 -12.23 2.45 -10.75
N GLY A 23 -11.91 3.42 -9.89
CA GLY A 23 -12.70 3.70 -8.69
C GLY A 23 -14.15 3.99 -9.07
N ALA A 24 -15.11 3.44 -8.33
CA ALA A 24 -16.49 3.83 -8.53
C ALA A 24 -16.67 5.32 -8.13
N PRO A 25 -17.51 6.10 -8.83
CA PRO A 25 -17.77 7.48 -8.43
C PRO A 25 -18.24 7.57 -6.98
N HIS A 26 -17.79 8.58 -6.24
CA HIS A 26 -18.18 8.83 -4.86
C HIS A 26 -17.90 7.64 -3.91
N SER A 27 -16.79 6.92 -4.15
CA SER A 27 -16.36 5.77 -3.33
C SER A 27 -15.04 6.04 -2.59
N ALA A 28 -13.92 5.46 -3.04
CA ALA A 28 -12.60 5.60 -2.44
C ALA A 28 -12.10 7.04 -2.37
N GLU A 29 -12.43 7.86 -3.38
CA GLU A 29 -12.04 9.28 -3.47
C GLU A 29 -12.62 10.16 -2.35
N LEU A 30 -13.69 9.72 -1.70
CA LEU A 30 -14.28 10.43 -0.56
C LEU A 30 -13.66 10.02 0.77
N LEU A 31 -12.75 9.05 0.80
CA LEU A 31 -12.21 8.53 2.04
C LEU A 31 -10.96 9.31 2.47
N PHE A 32 -11.04 9.91 3.65
CA PHE A 32 -9.87 10.41 4.35
C PHE A 32 -9.37 9.32 5.32
N MET A 33 -8.24 8.69 4.99
CA MET A 33 -7.73 7.50 5.69
C MET A 33 -6.32 7.70 6.24
N PRO A 34 -6.18 8.21 7.48
CA PRO A 34 -4.91 8.23 8.18
C PRO A 34 -4.39 6.82 8.42
N VAL A 35 -3.08 6.57 8.31
CA VAL A 35 -2.49 5.26 8.65
C VAL A 35 -2.26 5.15 10.16
N GLN A 36 -3.34 5.26 10.94
CA GLN A 36 -3.35 5.13 12.40
C GLN A 36 -4.74 4.81 12.94
N GLY A 37 -4.81 4.41 14.21
CA GLY A 37 -6.08 4.12 14.88
C GLY A 37 -6.88 2.99 14.23
N THR A 38 -8.18 2.95 14.49
CA THR A 38 -9.09 1.91 13.96
C THR A 38 -9.98 2.47 12.86
N VAL A 39 -10.57 1.59 12.04
CA VAL A 39 -11.58 1.95 11.04
C VAL A 39 -12.71 2.78 11.64
N GLN A 40 -13.13 2.48 12.87
CA GLN A 40 -14.25 3.15 13.55
C GLN A 40 -13.89 4.52 14.13
N SER A 41 -12.60 4.84 14.27
CA SER A 41 -12.13 6.04 14.97
C SER A 41 -11.31 6.99 14.12
N ALA A 42 -10.68 6.50 13.05
CA ALA A 42 -9.68 7.26 12.29
C ALA A 42 -10.18 7.72 10.92
N ILE A 43 -11.15 7.00 10.33
CA ILE A 43 -11.56 7.24 8.95
C ILE A 43 -12.70 8.25 8.91
N GLU A 44 -12.57 9.20 8.00
CA GLU A 44 -13.55 10.23 7.74
C GLU A 44 -13.98 10.18 6.27
N VAL A 45 -15.14 10.74 5.98
CA VAL A 45 -15.72 10.83 4.65
C VAL A 45 -15.85 12.31 4.29
N LEU A 46 -15.23 12.67 3.17
CA LEU A 46 -15.32 13.99 2.56
C LEU A 46 -16.72 14.21 2.00
N SER A 47 -17.20 15.45 2.07
CA SER A 47 -18.47 15.82 1.43
C SER A 47 -18.32 15.94 -0.09
N ASP A 48 -17.14 16.37 -0.53
CA ASP A 48 -16.72 16.47 -1.93
C ASP A 48 -15.23 16.09 -2.03
N PRO A 49 -14.77 15.35 -3.06
CA PRO A 49 -13.35 14.98 -3.19
C PRO A 49 -12.40 16.18 -3.29
N GLY A 50 -12.89 17.33 -3.79
CA GLY A 50 -12.14 18.58 -3.92
C GLY A 50 -12.22 19.49 -2.70
N ASP A 51 -12.98 19.14 -1.66
CA ASP A 51 -13.08 19.87 -0.40
C ASP A 51 -12.59 19.01 0.77
N PRO A 52 -11.29 19.06 1.08
CA PRO A 52 -10.72 18.27 2.17
C PRO A 52 -11.09 18.80 3.56
N ASP A 53 -11.74 19.94 3.71
CA ASP A 53 -12.01 20.53 5.03
C ASP A 53 -13.38 20.12 5.58
N THR A 54 -14.31 19.70 4.72
CA THR A 54 -15.67 19.35 5.12
C THR A 54 -15.86 17.84 5.27
N ARG A 55 -15.72 17.33 6.50
CA ARG A 55 -15.68 15.89 6.79
C ARG A 55 -16.74 15.41 7.77
N THR A 56 -17.09 14.13 7.64
CA THR A 56 -17.95 13.41 8.60
C THR A 56 -17.35 12.05 8.98
N PRO A 57 -17.64 11.51 10.17
CA PRO A 57 -17.09 10.22 10.58
C PRO A 57 -17.58 9.07 9.67
N TYR A 58 -16.67 8.16 9.29
CA TYR A 58 -17.03 6.95 8.57
C TYR A 58 -17.89 5.99 9.41
N TYR A 59 -17.69 5.98 10.73
CA TYR A 59 -18.52 5.25 11.68
C TYR A 59 -19.16 6.21 12.68
N ASN A 60 -20.48 6.22 12.72
CA ASN A 60 -21.24 6.98 13.70
C ASN A 60 -21.34 6.18 15.00
N GLN A 61 -20.56 6.57 16.01
CA GLN A 61 -20.55 5.90 17.32
C GLN A 61 -21.88 5.99 18.07
N VAL A 62 -22.63 7.09 17.90
CA VAL A 62 -23.91 7.31 18.59
C VAL A 62 -25.00 6.41 18.02
N ALA A 63 -25.05 6.31 16.68
CA ALA A 63 -26.04 5.50 15.98
C ALA A 63 -25.60 4.04 15.80
N GLY A 64 -24.31 3.72 15.99
CA GLY A 64 -23.74 2.39 15.76
C GLY A 64 -23.77 1.96 14.29
N THR A 65 -23.65 2.91 13.36
CA THR A 65 -23.81 2.67 11.91
C THR A 65 -22.65 3.21 11.10
N TYR A 66 -22.32 2.55 10.00
CA TYR A 66 -21.35 3.06 9.02
C TYR A 66 -22.00 4.06 8.08
N HIS A 67 -21.19 4.98 7.56
CA HIS A 67 -21.59 5.97 6.57
C HIS A 67 -22.17 5.27 5.31
N PRO A 68 -23.19 5.84 4.62
CA PRO A 68 -23.80 5.21 3.44
C PRO A 68 -22.82 4.80 2.34
N VAL A 69 -21.70 5.54 2.19
CA VAL A 69 -20.60 5.22 1.27
C VAL A 69 -20.07 3.79 1.42
N SER A 70 -20.14 3.23 2.64
CA SER A 70 -19.66 1.89 2.98
C SER A 70 -20.32 0.78 2.15
N THR A 71 -21.55 1.00 1.66
CA THR A 71 -22.32 0.01 0.89
C THR A 71 -22.10 0.11 -0.62
N LEU A 72 -21.41 1.15 -1.09
CA LEU A 72 -21.13 1.34 -2.51
C LEU A 72 -20.08 0.34 -3.01
N PRO A 73 -20.11 -0.04 -4.30
CA PRO A 73 -18.99 -0.75 -4.90
C PRO A 73 -17.73 0.11 -4.82
N ILE A 74 -16.57 -0.52 -4.62
CA ILE A 74 -15.30 0.21 -4.63
C ILE A 74 -14.83 0.53 -6.05
N SER A 75 -15.28 -0.23 -7.05
CA SER A 75 -14.81 -0.14 -8.44
C SER A 75 -15.94 -0.18 -9.47
N GLU A 76 -15.67 0.40 -10.64
CA GLU A 76 -16.46 0.24 -11.86
C GLU A 76 -15.55 -0.26 -13.00
N PRO A 77 -15.85 -1.42 -13.62
CA PRO A 77 -16.89 -2.37 -13.24
C PRO A 77 -16.63 -3.01 -11.87
N LYS A 78 -17.70 -3.54 -11.27
CA LYS A 78 -17.65 -4.32 -10.03
C LYS A 78 -16.75 -5.55 -10.17
N VAL A 79 -15.95 -5.83 -9.15
CA VAL A 79 -15.01 -6.96 -9.12
C VAL A 79 -15.21 -7.86 -7.91
N SER A 80 -14.91 -9.15 -8.08
CA SER A 80 -15.02 -10.16 -7.01
C SER A 80 -13.80 -10.23 -6.09
N SER A 81 -12.68 -9.59 -6.46
CA SER A 81 -11.52 -9.41 -5.59
C SER A 81 -10.56 -8.37 -6.12
N ILE A 82 -9.82 -7.71 -5.22
CA ILE A 82 -8.71 -6.81 -5.54
C ILE A 82 -7.48 -7.27 -4.76
N THR A 83 -6.34 -7.39 -5.41
CA THR A 83 -5.05 -7.60 -4.73
C THR A 83 -4.30 -6.28 -4.72
N VAL A 84 -4.08 -5.73 -3.54
CA VAL A 84 -3.39 -4.46 -3.32
C VAL A 84 -1.93 -4.68 -2.93
N HIS A 85 -1.07 -3.73 -3.27
CA HIS A 85 0.31 -3.59 -2.80
C HIS A 85 0.57 -2.14 -2.38
N VAL A 86 1.66 -1.91 -1.64
CA VAL A 86 2.11 -0.58 -1.21
C VAL A 86 3.35 -0.22 -2.02
N SER A 87 3.28 0.82 -2.84
CA SER A 87 4.36 1.22 -3.75
C SER A 87 5.68 1.45 -3.03
N GLU A 88 5.63 2.15 -1.89
CA GLU A 88 6.80 2.48 -1.09
C GLU A 88 7.56 1.22 -0.65
N LEU A 89 6.84 0.14 -0.33
CA LEU A 89 7.46 -1.11 0.11
C LEU A 89 7.97 -1.96 -1.05
N GLU A 90 7.40 -1.84 -2.26
CA GLU A 90 7.90 -2.52 -3.45
C GLU A 90 9.20 -1.88 -3.94
N ASP A 91 9.29 -0.56 -3.86
CA ASP A 91 10.45 0.20 -4.33
C ASP A 91 11.54 0.37 -3.26
N TRP A 92 11.26 0.02 -1.99
CA TRP A 92 12.15 0.32 -0.86
C TRP A 92 13.57 -0.26 -1.04
N GLU A 93 13.68 -1.52 -1.46
CA GLU A 93 14.98 -2.17 -1.63
C GLU A 93 15.80 -1.52 -2.75
N GLU A 94 15.17 -1.17 -3.86
CA GLU A 94 15.82 -0.50 -4.99
C GLU A 94 16.22 0.93 -4.62
N ASN A 95 15.33 1.70 -3.99
CA ASN A 95 15.64 3.04 -3.49
C ASN A 95 16.78 3.01 -2.47
N TRP A 96 16.79 2.02 -1.58
CA TRP A 96 17.89 1.84 -0.63
C TRP A 96 19.21 1.60 -1.34
N LEU A 97 19.25 0.74 -2.36
CA LEU A 97 20.46 0.51 -3.15
C LEU A 97 20.93 1.80 -3.84
N ASN A 98 20.03 2.50 -4.53
CA ASN A 98 20.37 3.73 -5.26
C ASN A 98 20.96 4.81 -4.34
N VAL A 99 20.43 4.96 -3.12
CA VAL A 99 20.94 5.94 -2.14
C VAL A 99 22.29 5.53 -1.54
N HIS A 100 22.56 4.23 -1.44
CA HIS A 100 23.73 3.72 -0.72
C HIS A 100 24.86 3.21 -1.64
N GLU A 101 24.63 3.09 -2.94
CA GLU A 101 25.61 2.61 -3.93
C GLU A 101 26.88 3.48 -3.91
N GLU A 102 26.73 4.81 -4.06
CA GLU A 102 27.86 5.76 -4.17
C GLU A 102 28.77 5.82 -2.92
N HIS A 103 28.25 5.44 -1.73
CA HIS A 103 29.00 5.49 -0.48
C HIS A 103 29.57 4.13 -0.05
N SER A 104 29.16 3.06 -0.74
CA SER A 104 29.46 1.68 -0.38
C SER A 104 30.63 1.09 -1.17
N GLU A 105 31.11 1.79 -2.21
CA GLU A 105 32.21 1.32 -3.06
C GLU A 105 33.52 1.17 -2.25
N PRO A 106 34.28 0.07 -2.46
CA PRO A 106 35.55 -0.17 -1.75
C PRO A 106 36.62 0.91 -1.96
N ASP A 107 36.55 1.63 -3.09
CA ASP A 107 37.48 2.70 -3.48
C ASP A 107 36.94 4.10 -3.18
N ALA A 108 35.76 4.21 -2.54
CA ALA A 108 35.23 5.51 -2.12
C ALA A 108 36.23 6.17 -1.15
N PRO A 109 36.56 7.46 -1.35
CA PRO A 109 37.57 8.16 -0.54
C PRO A 109 37.24 8.17 0.96
N ASP A 110 35.96 8.00 1.30
CA ASP A 110 35.41 7.92 2.65
C ASP A 110 34.73 6.56 2.93
N GLY A 111 35.23 5.46 2.34
CA GLY A 111 34.66 4.11 2.43
C GLY A 111 34.01 3.85 3.79
N PHE A 112 32.68 3.70 3.80
CA PHE A 112 31.93 3.71 5.05
C PHE A 112 32.27 2.47 5.89
N PRO A 113 32.78 2.64 7.13
CA PRO A 113 33.27 1.52 7.94
C PRO A 113 32.18 0.51 8.32
N ASP A 114 30.90 0.89 8.18
CA ASP A 114 29.74 0.06 8.51
C ASP A 114 29.12 -0.66 7.29
N ALA A 115 29.65 -0.45 6.08
CA ALA A 115 29.19 -1.14 4.88
C ALA A 115 29.55 -2.62 4.95
N LYS A 116 28.55 -3.50 4.71
CA LYS A 116 28.75 -4.95 4.71
C LYS A 116 28.33 -5.51 3.37
N TRP A 117 29.28 -6.11 2.68
CA TRP A 117 29.09 -6.81 1.43
C TRP A 117 29.10 -8.32 1.65
N GLY A 118 28.32 -9.08 0.87
CA GLY A 118 28.30 -10.54 0.93
C GLY A 118 27.20 -11.16 0.07
N LYS A 119 27.05 -12.48 0.18
CA LYS A 119 26.07 -13.24 -0.61
C LYS A 119 24.64 -12.97 -0.11
N LEU A 120 23.71 -12.64 -1.03
CA LEU A 120 22.29 -12.54 -0.68
C LEU A 120 21.72 -13.92 -0.33
N SER A 121 21.18 -14.05 0.89
CA SER A 121 20.49 -15.27 1.31
C SER A 121 19.17 -15.43 0.53
N GLY A 122 18.98 -16.51 -0.23
CA GLY A 122 17.76 -16.75 -1.01
C GLY A 122 17.90 -16.54 -2.52
N SER A 123 19.07 -16.11 -3.01
CA SER A 123 19.49 -16.33 -4.41
C SER A 123 19.88 -17.80 -4.58
N GLY A 124 18.91 -18.69 -4.48
CA GLY A 124 19.07 -20.12 -4.70
C GLY A 124 18.19 -20.53 -5.87
N GLY A 125 18.75 -20.54 -7.08
CA GLY A 125 18.02 -21.05 -8.23
C GLY A 125 18.73 -20.88 -9.56
N GLY A 126 19.73 -21.71 -9.82
CA GLY A 126 20.28 -21.95 -11.15
C GLY A 126 21.75 -22.30 -11.10
N ASP A 127 22.07 -23.60 -11.18
CA ASP A 127 23.38 -24.00 -11.68
C ASP A 127 23.54 -23.40 -13.09
N ASP A 128 24.72 -22.87 -13.39
CA ASP A 128 25.17 -22.24 -14.64
C ASP A 128 25.01 -20.70 -14.70
N ASP A 129 25.95 -19.97 -14.08
CA ASP A 129 26.73 -18.88 -14.71
C ASP A 129 27.72 -18.27 -13.68
N ASP A 130 29.00 -18.16 -14.05
CA ASP A 130 30.14 -17.74 -13.21
C ASP A 130 30.11 -16.24 -12.76
N ASP A 131 28.95 -15.56 -12.86
CA ASP A 131 28.76 -14.14 -12.51
C ASP A 131 27.99 -13.94 -11.17
N ASP A 132 27.53 -15.03 -10.51
CA ASP A 132 26.66 -14.98 -9.31
C ASP A 132 27.44 -14.91 -7.96
N ASP A 133 28.74 -14.64 -8.03
CA ASP A 133 29.66 -14.53 -6.88
C ASP A 133 30.08 -13.08 -6.57
N GLU A 134 29.59 -12.08 -7.31
CA GLU A 134 29.80 -10.69 -6.94
C GLU A 134 29.16 -10.41 -5.58
N PRO A 135 29.92 -9.90 -4.60
CA PRO A 135 29.38 -9.62 -3.29
C PRO A 135 28.36 -8.48 -3.43
N GLN A 136 27.21 -8.62 -2.77
CA GLN A 136 26.12 -7.64 -2.82
C GLN A 136 26.05 -6.87 -1.52
N LEU A 137 25.61 -5.60 -1.59
CA LEU A 137 25.48 -4.76 -0.42
C LEU A 137 24.35 -5.29 0.48
N LEU A 138 24.69 -5.64 1.73
CA LEU A 138 23.78 -6.20 2.73
C LEU A 138 23.42 -5.19 3.82
N ARG A 139 24.31 -4.23 4.09
CA ARG A 139 24.17 -3.22 5.14
C ARG A 139 24.98 -1.97 4.76
N CYS A 140 24.46 -0.79 5.03
CA CYS A 140 25.12 0.50 4.87
C CYS A 140 24.48 1.51 5.82
N CYS A 141 25.17 2.57 6.22
CA CYS A 141 24.63 3.62 7.10
C CYS A 141 23.94 3.09 8.38
N LYS A 142 24.45 1.99 8.95
CA LYS A 142 23.87 1.27 10.11
C LYS A 142 22.47 0.67 9.87
N GLN A 143 21.97 0.69 8.65
CA GLN A 143 20.75 0.05 8.22
C GLN A 143 21.04 -1.26 7.50
N ASP A 144 20.27 -2.29 7.82
CA ASP A 144 20.25 -3.51 7.01
C ASP A 144 19.42 -3.25 5.74
N ARG A 145 19.86 -3.83 4.62
CA ARG A 145 19.12 -3.78 3.36
C ARG A 145 17.68 -4.29 3.59
N PRO A 146 16.64 -3.53 3.20
CA PRO A 146 15.25 -3.81 3.57
C PRO A 146 14.63 -4.93 2.73
N ARG A 147 15.15 -6.15 2.90
CA ARG A 147 14.77 -7.31 2.07
C ARG A 147 13.43 -7.90 2.45
N GLY A 148 12.69 -8.33 1.42
CA GLY A 148 11.44 -9.08 1.59
C GLY A 148 10.32 -8.26 2.23
N LYS A 149 10.35 -6.94 2.04
CA LYS A 149 9.39 -5.99 2.59
C LYS A 149 8.14 -5.81 1.72
N ASN A 150 8.17 -6.30 0.48
CA ASN A 150 7.03 -6.29 -0.42
C ASN A 150 5.83 -6.97 0.25
N ALA A 151 4.72 -6.23 0.36
CA ALA A 151 3.52 -6.69 1.03
C ALA A 151 2.33 -6.64 0.08
N LYS A 152 1.54 -7.73 0.06
CA LYS A 152 0.32 -7.82 -0.75
C LYS A 152 -0.85 -8.27 0.10
N LEU A 153 -2.03 -7.71 -0.17
CA LEU A 153 -3.28 -8.09 0.49
C LEU A 153 -4.36 -8.34 -0.55
N THR A 154 -5.05 -9.48 -0.46
CA THR A 154 -6.21 -9.77 -1.33
C THR A 154 -7.50 -9.53 -0.58
N ILE A 155 -8.29 -8.60 -1.09
CA ILE A 155 -9.57 -8.18 -0.57
C ILE A 155 -10.67 -8.90 -1.34
N LYS A 156 -11.65 -9.43 -0.62
CA LYS A 156 -12.80 -10.18 -1.14
C LYS A 156 -14.09 -9.63 -0.54
N PRO A 157 -15.23 -9.78 -1.23
CA PRO A 157 -16.52 -9.37 -0.71
C PRO A 157 -16.88 -10.14 0.56
N SER A 158 -17.41 -9.45 1.57
CA SER A 158 -18.01 -10.09 2.74
C SER A 158 -19.33 -10.79 2.40
N LYS A 159 -20.14 -10.20 1.50
CA LYS A 159 -21.37 -10.81 1.00
C LYS A 159 -21.07 -11.71 -0.19
N ALA A 160 -21.28 -13.02 -0.03
CA ALA A 160 -21.19 -13.98 -1.13
C ALA A 160 -22.23 -13.68 -2.22
N TRP A 161 -21.95 -14.11 -3.44
CA TRP A 161 -22.90 -14.02 -4.56
C TRP A 161 -24.15 -14.87 -4.29
N ASP A 162 -25.32 -14.24 -4.35
CA ASP A 162 -26.62 -14.89 -4.11
C ASP A 162 -27.43 -15.12 -5.40
N GLY A 163 -26.86 -14.77 -6.56
CA GLY A 163 -27.54 -14.83 -7.87
C GLY A 163 -28.21 -13.53 -8.29
N GLN A 164 -28.28 -12.51 -7.41
CA GLN A 164 -28.90 -11.22 -7.70
C GLN A 164 -28.01 -10.04 -7.32
N ASP A 165 -27.53 -9.99 -6.07
CA ASP A 165 -26.77 -8.87 -5.53
C ASP A 165 -25.71 -9.32 -4.51
N GLY A 166 -24.55 -8.67 -4.47
CA GLY A 166 -23.38 -9.12 -3.70
C GLY A 166 -22.33 -9.78 -4.57
N GLY A 167 -21.34 -10.45 -3.97
CA GLY A 167 -20.23 -11.03 -4.74
C GLY A 167 -19.26 -9.99 -5.32
N PHE A 168 -19.39 -8.71 -5.00
CA PHE A 168 -18.46 -7.67 -5.41
C PHE A 168 -17.90 -6.93 -4.21
N VAL A 169 -16.66 -6.44 -4.33
CA VAL A 169 -15.99 -5.70 -3.26
C VAL A 169 -16.68 -4.35 -3.03
N THR A 170 -17.16 -4.13 -1.81
CA THR A 170 -17.70 -2.83 -1.37
C THR A 170 -16.61 -1.94 -0.78
N VAL A 171 -16.92 -0.65 -0.59
CA VAL A 171 -16.08 0.27 0.18
C VAL A 171 -15.80 -0.28 1.57
N HIS A 172 -16.81 -0.86 2.24
CA HIS A 172 -16.61 -1.45 3.56
C HIS A 172 -15.65 -2.63 3.55
N ASP A 173 -15.80 -3.57 2.59
CA ASP A 173 -14.90 -4.71 2.47
C ASP A 173 -13.45 -4.26 2.27
N TYR A 174 -13.28 -3.25 1.41
CA TYR A 174 -11.98 -2.66 1.09
C TYR A 174 -11.32 -2.03 2.32
N VAL A 175 -12.01 -1.08 2.95
CA VAL A 175 -11.49 -0.32 4.08
C VAL A 175 -11.23 -1.20 5.31
N SER A 176 -12.15 -2.12 5.61
CA SER A 176 -12.05 -2.98 6.79
C SER A 176 -10.91 -3.97 6.70
N ALA A 177 -10.55 -4.42 5.49
CA ALA A 177 -9.37 -5.25 5.28
C ALA A 177 -8.09 -4.40 5.19
N LEU A 178 -8.15 -3.28 4.47
CA LEU A 178 -6.98 -2.49 4.14
C LEU A 178 -6.41 -1.72 5.34
N HIS A 179 -7.25 -1.00 6.08
CA HIS A 179 -6.78 -0.06 7.10
C HIS A 179 -5.98 -0.75 8.22
N PRO A 180 -6.46 -1.84 8.86
CA PRO A 180 -5.67 -2.54 9.88
C PRO A 180 -4.37 -3.14 9.32
N TRP A 181 -4.36 -3.54 8.05
CA TRP A 181 -3.17 -4.04 7.39
C TRP A 181 -2.12 -2.93 7.19
N LEU A 182 -2.52 -1.75 6.71
CA LEU A 182 -1.62 -0.60 6.57
C LEU A 182 -1.09 -0.11 7.92
N VAL A 183 -1.93 -0.04 8.95
CA VAL A 183 -1.49 0.33 10.31
C VAL A 183 -0.41 -0.63 10.83
N ARG A 184 -0.49 -1.93 10.51
CA ARG A 184 0.56 -2.90 10.84
C ARG A 184 1.86 -2.71 10.06
N LEU A 185 1.77 -2.22 8.82
CA LEU A 185 2.92 -1.95 7.95
C LEU A 185 3.53 -0.57 8.18
N ARG A 186 2.92 0.27 9.02
CA ARG A 186 3.29 1.68 9.19
C ARG A 186 4.78 1.91 9.44
N GLY A 187 5.41 1.12 10.29
CA GLY A 187 6.85 1.26 10.58
C GLY A 187 7.73 1.00 9.35
N ASP A 188 7.36 0.01 8.53
CA ASP A 188 8.05 -0.28 7.28
C ASP A 188 7.80 0.84 6.25
N ILE A 189 6.59 1.39 6.18
CA ILE A 189 6.25 2.52 5.29
C ILE A 189 7.09 3.75 5.65
N LEU A 190 7.20 4.10 6.94
CA LEU A 190 8.04 5.22 7.38
C LEU A 190 9.53 4.99 7.07
N GLY A 191 10.00 3.74 7.14
CA GLY A 191 11.34 3.36 6.73
C GLY A 191 11.56 3.59 5.23
N ALA A 192 10.62 3.10 4.41
CA ALA A 192 10.67 3.26 2.96
C ALA A 192 10.65 4.72 2.51
N MET A 193 9.77 5.53 3.10
CA MET A 193 9.69 6.96 2.80
C MET A 193 10.94 7.70 3.28
N GLY A 194 11.49 7.36 4.45
CA GLY A 194 12.75 7.94 4.93
C GLY A 194 13.90 7.67 3.97
N THR A 195 14.03 6.44 3.48
CA THR A 195 15.01 6.09 2.45
C THR A 195 14.79 6.87 1.15
N ALA A 196 13.54 7.01 0.68
CA ALA A 196 13.23 7.79 -0.51
C ALA A 196 13.56 9.30 -0.35
N ASP A 197 13.46 9.82 0.87
CA ASP A 197 13.88 11.19 1.22
C ASP A 197 15.42 11.32 1.44
N GLY A 198 16.18 10.25 1.23
CA GLY A 198 17.64 10.22 1.40
C GLY A 198 18.10 10.19 2.87
N LEU A 199 17.26 9.72 3.78
CA LEU A 199 17.56 9.63 5.21
C LEU A 199 18.10 8.25 5.58
N ASP A 200 19.11 8.24 6.46
CA ASP A 200 19.66 7.03 7.11
C ASP A 200 18.75 6.48 8.22
N GLU A 201 17.65 7.15 8.54
CA GLU A 201 16.71 6.75 9.60
C GLU A 201 15.27 6.86 9.07
N PRO A 202 14.34 6.02 9.56
CA PRO A 202 12.92 6.15 9.23
C PRO A 202 12.38 7.54 9.57
N LEU A 203 11.32 7.95 8.87
CA LEU A 203 10.55 9.12 9.27
C LEU A 203 10.02 8.97 10.70
N GLU A 204 9.83 10.09 11.39
CA GLU A 204 9.37 10.10 12.78
C GLU A 204 8.04 9.35 12.94
N ASN A 205 7.90 8.61 14.05
CA ASN A 205 6.67 7.86 14.32
C ASN A 205 5.42 8.75 14.38
N GLU A 206 5.55 10.04 14.70
CA GLU A 206 4.43 10.99 14.74
C GLU A 206 4.07 11.58 13.36
N THR A 207 4.72 11.15 12.29
CA THR A 207 4.43 11.62 10.93
C THR A 207 3.01 11.26 10.51
N ASP A 208 2.21 12.27 10.17
CA ASP A 208 0.86 12.06 9.64
C ASP A 208 0.92 11.45 8.23
N LEU A 209 0.60 10.17 8.12
CA LEU A 209 0.49 9.44 6.86
C LEU A 209 -0.97 9.35 6.40
N LEU A 210 -1.22 9.73 5.16
CA LEU A 210 -2.52 9.60 4.50
C LEU A 210 -2.43 8.62 3.33
N VAL A 211 -3.41 7.73 3.20
CA VAL A 211 -3.50 6.80 2.07
C VAL A 211 -4.04 7.52 0.83
N ASN A 212 -3.34 7.43 -0.30
CA ASN A 212 -3.83 7.86 -1.60
C ASN A 212 -4.38 6.63 -2.35
N CYS A 213 -5.65 6.70 -2.77
CA CYS A 213 -6.35 5.61 -3.44
C CYS A 213 -6.55 5.83 -4.95
N ASP A 214 -5.68 6.63 -5.58
CA ASP A 214 -5.76 6.96 -7.02
C ASP A 214 -5.79 5.70 -7.90
N ALA A 215 -5.08 4.65 -7.48
CA ALA A 215 -5.18 3.32 -8.05
C ALA A 215 -5.61 2.31 -6.98
N LEU A 216 -6.77 1.69 -7.15
CA LEU A 216 -7.33 0.72 -6.19
C LEU A 216 -6.43 -0.50 -5.89
N HIS A 217 -5.44 -0.80 -6.74
CA HIS A 217 -4.54 -1.94 -6.58
C HIS A 217 -3.12 -1.55 -6.18
N SER A 218 -2.76 -0.27 -6.27
CA SER A 218 -1.41 0.25 -6.02
C SER A 218 -1.55 1.47 -5.12
N LEU A 219 -1.22 1.28 -3.85
CA LEU A 219 -1.44 2.28 -2.81
C LEU A 219 -0.14 3.03 -2.57
N SER A 220 -0.26 4.35 -2.52
CA SER A 220 0.79 5.22 -2.03
C SER A 220 0.33 5.93 -0.76
N THR A 221 1.30 6.41 0.01
CA THR A 221 1.09 7.21 1.21
C THR A 221 1.74 8.58 1.03
N SER A 222 1.05 9.62 1.50
CA SER A 222 1.60 10.98 1.53
C SER A 222 1.78 11.45 2.97
N CYS A 223 2.88 12.15 3.24
CA CYS A 223 3.01 12.91 4.48
C CYS A 223 2.12 14.16 4.37
N LYS A 224 1.31 14.43 5.38
CA LYS A 224 0.38 15.57 5.40
C LYS A 224 1.06 16.93 5.20
N ARG A 225 2.36 17.04 5.52
CA ARG A 225 3.18 18.24 5.21
C ARG A 225 3.17 18.60 3.73
N TYR A 226 3.09 17.62 2.82
CA TYR A 226 3.08 17.82 1.37
C TYR A 226 1.68 18.08 0.79
N LEU A 227 0.61 17.95 1.58
CA LEU A 227 -0.76 18.26 1.15
C LEU A 227 -1.06 19.77 1.23
N GLN A 228 -0.24 20.55 1.92
CA GLN A 228 -0.36 22.02 1.95
C GLN A 228 0.21 22.70 0.69
N ASP A 229 1.07 22.01 -0.06
CA ASP A 229 1.74 22.56 -1.25
C ASP A 229 1.10 22.14 -2.59
N ARG A 230 -0.05 21.44 -2.54
CA ARG A 230 -0.79 20.95 -3.71
C ARG A 230 -2.19 21.52 -3.88
N ILE A 231 -2.50 22.63 -3.21
CA ILE A 231 -3.73 23.42 -3.40
C ILE A 231 -3.38 24.81 -3.92
#